data_AF-A0A957N9Z8-F1
#
_entry.id   AF-A0A957N9Z8-F1
#
_cell.length_a   1.000
_cell.length_b   1.000
_cell.length_c   1.000
_cell.angle_alpha   90.00
_cell.angle_beta   90.00
_cell.angle_gamma   90.00
#
_symmetry.space_group_name_H-M   'P 1'
#
loop_
_entity.id
_entity.type
_entity.pdbx_description
1 polymer ?
#
loop_
_entity_poly.entity_id
_entity_poly.type
_entity_poly.pdbx_seq_one_letter_code
_entity_poly.pdbx_strand_id
1 'polypeptide(L)' 'MGLEIYNTLTRRQEPFEPVEEGKVRMYVCGPTVYADAHVGHAMAAIVFDMVRRYL' A
#
# COMPACT_ATOMS: atom_id res chain seq x y z
N MET A 1 9.58 -15.48 -11.42
CA MET A 1 9.88 -14.14 -10.87
C MET A 1 8.55 -13.41 -10.78
N GLY A 2 7.97 -13.35 -9.59
CA GLY A 2 6.72 -12.66 -9.30
C GLY A 2 6.98 -11.41 -8.48
N LEU A 3 5.95 -10.61 -8.24
CA LEU A 3 6.03 -9.48 -7.31
C LEU A 3 6.25 -10.00 -5.89
N GLU A 4 7.20 -9.42 -5.16
CA GLU A 4 7.39 -9.66 -3.73
C GLU A 4 7.06 -8.39 -2.95
N ILE A 5 6.35 -8.53 -1.83
CA ILE A 5 5.98 -7.43 -0.95
C ILE A 5 6.54 -7.72 0.45
N TYR A 6 7.10 -6.70 1.09
CA TYR A 6 7.52 -6.79 2.47
C TYR A 6 6.30 -6.86 3.40
N ASN A 7 6.13 -8.00 4.08
CA ASN A 7 5.02 -8.20 5.00
C ASN A 7 5.48 -7.86 6.44
N THR A 8 4.91 -6.79 7.01
CA THR A 8 5.24 -6.37 8.38
C THR A 8 4.87 -7.42 9.45
N LEU A 9 3.88 -8.29 9.20
CA LEU A 9 3.48 -9.35 10.13
C LEU A 9 4.58 -10.39 10.33
N THR A 10 5.29 -10.74 9.25
CA THR A 10 6.34 -11.78 9.24
C THR A 10 7.75 -11.19 9.15
N ARG A 11 7.87 -9.88 8.88
CA ARG A 11 9.11 -9.10 8.77
C ARG A 11 10.06 -9.58 7.67
N ARG A 12 9.52 -10.09 6.57
CA ARG A 12 10.28 -10.58 5.40
C ARG A 12 9.58 -10.19 4.10
N GLN A 13 10.31 -10.29 3.00
CA GLN A 13 9.69 -10.25 1.68
C GLN A 13 8.98 -11.58 1.41
N GLU A 14 7.75 -11.50 0.92
CA GLU A 14 6.92 -12.65 0.59
C GLU A 14 6.37 -12.48 -0.83
N PRO A 15 6.18 -13.58 -1.59
CA PRO A 15 5.48 -13.53 -2.86
C PRO A 15 4.09 -12.91 -2.68
N PHE A 16 3.74 -11.97 -3.54
CA PHE A 16 2.40 -11.38 -3.55
C PHE A 16 1.45 -12.24 -4.37
N GLU A 17 0.48 -12.84 -3.69
CA GLU A 17 -0.58 -13.64 -4.30
C GLU A 17 -1.95 -13.03 -3.94
N PRO A 18 -2.75 -12.59 -4.92
CA PRO A 18 -4.05 -12.01 -4.64
C PRO A 18 -5.03 -13.08 -4.15
N VAL A 19 -5.96 -12.69 -3.28
CA VAL A 19 -6.98 -13.61 -2.75
C VAL A 19 -7.96 -14.07 -3.84
N GLU A 20 -8.19 -13.24 -4.86
CA GLU A 20 -8.97 -13.57 -6.06
C GLU A 20 -8.12 -13.21 -7.29
N GLU A 21 -8.01 -14.14 -8.24
CA GLU A 21 -7.20 -13.98 -9.44
C GLU A 21 -7.59 -12.70 -10.21
N GLY A 22 -6.58 -11.91 -10.61
CA GLY A 22 -6.79 -10.63 -11.29
C GLY A 22 -7.42 -9.51 -10.44
N LYS A 23 -7.64 -9.70 -9.12
CA LYS A 23 -8.21 -8.68 -8.24
C LYS A 23 -7.40 -8.45 -6.98
N VAL A 24 -6.85 -7.25 -6.85
CA VAL A 24 -6.21 -6.79 -5.63
C VAL A 24 -7.19 -5.98 -4.79
N ARG A 25 -7.29 -6.32 -3.50
CA ARG A 25 -7.98 -5.51 -2.49
C ARG A 25 -6.95 -4.83 -1.62
N MET A 26 -6.88 -3.50 -1.69
CA MET A 26 -5.94 -2.69 -0.92
C MET A 26 -6.69 -1.66 -0.09
N TYR A 27 -6.34 -1.57 1.20
CA TYR A 27 -6.84 -0.54 2.11
C TYR A 27 -5.65 0.24 2.68
N VAL A 28 -5.80 1.57 2.73
CA VAL A 28 -4.82 2.49 3.29
C VAL A 28 -5.56 3.47 4.18
N CYS A 29 -5.08 3.67 5.40
CA CYS A 29 -5.65 4.65 6.31
C CYS A 29 -5.52 6.06 5.72
N GLY A 30 -6.60 6.84 5.78
CA GLY A 30 -6.60 8.27 5.42
C GLY A 30 -6.18 9.18 6.58
N PRO A 31 -6.03 10.49 6.32
CA PRO A 31 -5.76 11.47 7.37
C PRO A 31 -7.01 11.76 8.20
N THR A 32 -6.82 12.17 9.46
CA THR A 32 -7.89 12.75 10.27
C THR A 32 -8.11 14.22 9.87
N VAL A 33 -9.34 14.60 9.55
CA VAL A 33 -9.68 15.86 8.86
C VAL A 33 -9.90 17.09 9.76
N TYR A 34 -9.24 17.18 10.91
CA TYR A 34 -9.41 18.32 11.84
C TYR A 34 -8.41 19.47 11.60
N ALA A 35 -7.40 19.27 10.75
CA ALA A 35 -6.35 20.24 10.45
C ALA A 35 -5.77 20.01 9.05
N ASP A 36 -4.96 20.97 8.59
CA ASP A 36 -4.27 20.89 7.31
C ASP A 36 -3.29 19.70 7.25
N ALA A 37 -3.20 19.07 6.08
CA ALA A 37 -2.27 17.98 5.87
C ALA A 37 -0.82 18.48 5.81
N HIS A 38 0.09 17.76 6.46
CA HIS A 38 1.54 18.00 6.36
C HIS A 38 2.21 17.05 5.36
N VAL A 39 3.49 17.30 5.06
CA VAL A 39 4.28 16.53 4.06
C VAL A 39 4.29 15.01 4.29
N GLY A 40 4.25 14.56 5.55
CA GLY A 40 4.12 13.12 5.86
C GLY A 40 2.83 12.46 5.32
N HIS A 41 1.70 13.16 5.31
CA HIS A 41 0.46 12.65 4.71
C HIS A 41 0.59 12.56 3.19
N ALA A 42 1.21 13.56 2.57
CA ALA A 42 1.46 13.56 1.12
C ALA A 42 2.39 12.41 0.71
N MET A 43 3.43 12.13 1.50
CA MET A 43 4.35 11.01 1.27
C MET A 43 3.60 9.67 1.28
N ALA A 44 2.77 9.42 2.29
CA ALA A 44 1.95 8.20 2.33
C ALA A 44 1.01 8.11 1.11
N ALA A 45 0.30 9.20 0.78
CA ALA A 45 -0.61 9.24 -0.36
C ALA A 45 0.11 8.92 -1.68
N ILE A 46 1.30 9.50 -1.91
CA ILE A 46 2.09 9.27 -3.13
C ILE A 46 2.61 7.83 -3.20
N VAL A 47 3.16 7.30 -2.10
CA VAL A 47 3.70 5.93 -2.08
C VAL A 47 2.59 4.92 -2.39
N PHE A 48 1.43 5.04 -1.78
CA PHE A 48 0.33 4.12 -2.02
C PHE A 48 -0.39 4.35 -3.36
N ASP A 49 -0.36 5.57 -3.92
CA ASP A 49 -0.77 5.82 -5.30
C ASP A 49 0.15 5.10 -6.30
N MET A 50 1.46 5.11 -6.07
CA MET A 50 2.42 4.36 -6.89
C MET A 50 2.16 2.85 -6.82
N VAL A 51 1.91 2.31 -5.62
CA VAL A 51 1.55 0.89 -5.45
C VAL A 51 0.27 0.56 -6.22
N ARG A 52 -0.77 1.39 -6.09
CA ARG A 52 -2.03 1.20 -6.84
C ARG A 52 -1.84 1.22 -8.35
N ARG A 53 -0.97 2.09 -8.88
CA ARG A 53 -0.75 2.20 -10.34
C ARG A 53 0.09 1.04 -10.89
N TYR A 54 0.91 0.44 -10.05
CA TYR A 54 1.74 -0.70 -10.42
C TYR A 54 0.96 -2.02 -10.41
N LEU A 55 0.03 -2.16 -9.46
CA LEU A 55 -0.86 -3.32 -9.31
C LEU A 55 -2.08 -3.25 -10.23
#